data_AF-A0AAE3GER2-F1
#
_entry.id   AF-A0AAE3GER2-F1
#
_cell.length_a   1.000
_cell.length_b   1.000
_cell.length_c   1.000
_cell.angle_alpha   90.00
_cell.angle_beta   90.00
_cell.angle_gamma   90.00
#
_symmetry.space_group_name_H-M   'P 1'
#
loop_
_entity.id
_entity.type
_entity.pdbx_description
1 polymer ?
#
loop_
_entity_poly.entity_id
_entity_poly.type
_entity_poly.pdbx_seq_one_letter_code
_entity_poly.pdbx_strand_id
1 'polypeptide(L)'
;MRYQHLVETVRGRAALDSTARARAATSVVLTTLAHCLAPADRHRVAERLPGLLAPAVEVPGQRERRHGEDLLVEIGQRLHTTPERARYLGQAVLGVLREEQPDLVDQLRDQLSTDLLDVLAPAGQPAWLAESTRPDVPTRLSDADVAAALRRLTGWTGDRSAISRTVSLPDDRLTPLVNRVQRVAAREFNDHAHVERGRGWVRFTLSTQRGAVTAPDVALAARIDQVVSGFGSGGRPGPAR
;
A
#
# COMPACT_ATOMS: atom_id res chain seq x y z
N MET A 1 -2.82 -0.73 30.20
CA MET A 1 -3.91 -0.69 29.20
C MET A 1 -4.81 -1.91 29.31
N ARG A 2 -6.15 -1.75 29.27
CA ARG A 2 -7.10 -2.88 29.25
C ARG A 2 -7.32 -3.38 27.82
N TYR A 3 -7.37 -4.70 27.63
CA TYR A 3 -7.58 -5.33 26.33
C TYR A 3 -8.79 -4.77 25.54
N GLN A 4 -9.93 -4.63 26.21
CA GLN A 4 -11.17 -4.14 25.58
C GLN A 4 -11.03 -2.69 25.10
N HIS A 5 -10.28 -1.87 25.82
CA HIS A 5 -10.04 -0.47 25.42
C HIS A 5 -9.22 -0.42 24.13
N LEU A 6 -8.13 -1.20 24.04
CA LEU A 6 -7.34 -1.27 22.81
C LEU A 6 -8.18 -1.72 21.61
N VAL A 7 -8.94 -2.80 21.76
CA VAL A 7 -9.73 -3.35 20.65
C VAL A 7 -10.76 -2.33 20.18
N GLU A 8 -11.38 -1.61 21.10
CA GLU A 8 -12.37 -0.58 20.78
C GLU A 8 -11.74 0.65 20.11
N THR A 9 -10.58 1.11 20.61
CA THR A 9 -9.83 2.20 19.97
C THR A 9 -9.33 1.80 18.58
N VAL A 10 -8.86 0.56 18.39
CA VAL A 10 -8.50 0.01 17.08
C VAL A 10 -9.72 -0.08 16.17
N ARG A 11 -10.89 -0.50 16.68
CA ARG A 11 -12.13 -0.56 15.91
C ARG A 11 -12.51 0.81 15.36
N GLY A 12 -12.51 1.84 16.22
CA GLY A 12 -12.81 3.21 15.84
C GLY A 12 -11.78 3.77 14.86
N ARG A 13 -10.48 3.60 15.16
CA ARG A 13 -9.40 4.10 14.32
C ARG A 13 -9.29 3.37 12.99
N ALA A 14 -9.61 2.09 12.90
CA ALA A 14 -9.58 1.36 11.64
C ALA A 14 -10.92 1.41 10.88
N ALA A 15 -11.95 2.08 11.41
CA ALA A 15 -13.31 2.08 10.87
C ALA A 15 -13.85 0.65 10.62
N LEU A 16 -13.74 -0.21 11.65
CA LEU A 16 -14.26 -1.59 11.60
C LEU A 16 -15.69 -1.65 12.11
N ASP A 17 -16.51 -2.42 11.40
CA ASP A 17 -17.94 -2.63 11.64
C ASP A 17 -18.22 -3.52 12.87
N SER A 18 -17.23 -4.25 13.38
CA SER A 18 -17.39 -5.08 14.58
C SER A 18 -16.14 -5.14 15.45
N THR A 19 -16.36 -5.26 16.77
CA THR A 19 -15.30 -5.52 17.77
C THR A 19 -14.62 -6.88 17.52
N ALA A 20 -15.34 -7.86 16.97
CA ALA A 20 -14.78 -9.16 16.60
C ALA A 20 -13.71 -9.04 15.51
N ARG A 21 -13.97 -8.24 14.46
CA ARG A 21 -12.97 -7.95 13.41
C ARG A 21 -11.79 -7.15 13.95
N ALA A 22 -12.02 -6.21 14.86
CA ALA A 22 -10.93 -5.45 15.50
C ALA A 22 -10.02 -6.35 16.34
N ARG A 23 -10.61 -7.28 17.10
CA ARG A 23 -9.87 -8.33 17.84
C ARG A 23 -9.07 -9.20 16.88
N ALA A 24 -9.68 -9.70 15.81
CA ALA A 24 -9.00 -10.53 14.82
C ALA A 24 -7.84 -9.78 14.14
N ALA A 25 -8.06 -8.53 13.72
CA ALA A 25 -7.03 -7.70 13.09
C ALA A 25 -5.86 -7.45 14.05
N THR A 26 -6.14 -7.09 15.30
CA THR A 26 -5.11 -6.89 16.33
C THR A 26 -4.27 -8.15 16.53
N SER A 27 -4.94 -9.30 16.70
CA SER A 27 -4.25 -10.57 16.89
C SER A 27 -3.40 -10.94 15.67
N VAL A 28 -3.96 -10.87 14.45
CA VAL A 28 -3.22 -11.23 13.23
C VAL A 28 -2.02 -10.33 13.01
N VAL A 29 -2.16 -9.01 13.16
CA VAL A 29 -1.04 -8.07 13.02
C VAL A 29 0.08 -8.40 14.01
N LEU A 30 -0.25 -8.59 15.28
CA LEU A 30 0.73 -8.92 16.32
C LEU A 30 1.39 -10.28 16.07
N THR A 31 0.62 -11.29 15.67
CA THR A 31 1.13 -12.61 15.30
C THR A 31 2.08 -12.53 14.12
N THR A 32 1.73 -11.83 13.04
CA THR A 32 2.60 -11.73 11.86
C THR A 32 3.88 -10.97 12.19
N LEU A 33 3.80 -9.91 12.99
CA LEU A 33 4.99 -9.19 13.49
C LEU A 33 5.86 -10.07 14.39
N ALA A 34 5.26 -10.90 15.24
CA ALA A 34 6.01 -11.77 16.15
C ALA A 34 6.88 -12.80 15.41
N HIS A 35 6.44 -13.30 14.24
CA HIS A 35 7.28 -14.18 13.41
C HIS A 35 8.56 -13.48 12.93
N CYS A 36 8.54 -12.15 12.80
CA CYS A 36 9.70 -11.33 12.41
C CYS A 36 10.63 -11.01 13.59
N LEU A 37 10.22 -11.30 14.83
CA LEU A 37 11.01 -11.11 16.06
C LEU A 37 11.81 -12.36 16.42
N ALA A 38 12.91 -12.18 17.14
CA ALA A 38 13.63 -13.29 17.75
C ALA A 38 12.83 -13.89 18.92
N PRO A 39 12.96 -15.19 19.22
CA PRO A 39 12.19 -15.84 20.30
C PRO A 39 12.33 -15.14 21.67
N ALA A 40 13.52 -14.65 22.01
CA ALA A 40 13.76 -13.92 23.26
C ALA A 40 12.97 -12.59 23.33
N ASP A 41 12.80 -11.91 22.20
CA ASP A 41 12.10 -10.63 22.14
C ASP A 41 10.57 -10.81 22.10
N ARG A 42 10.08 -11.94 21.57
CA ARG A 42 8.65 -12.30 21.61
C ARG A 42 8.13 -12.36 23.04
N HIS A 43 8.89 -12.98 23.94
CA HIS A 43 8.51 -13.11 25.35
C HIS A 43 8.46 -11.74 26.05
N ARG A 44 9.47 -10.89 25.83
CA ARG A 44 9.51 -9.52 26.36
C ARG A 44 8.35 -8.65 25.85
N VAL A 45 7.93 -8.84 24.59
CA VAL A 45 6.76 -8.17 24.03
C VAL A 45 5.47 -8.71 24.67
N ALA A 46 5.38 -10.03 24.89
CA ALA A 46 4.22 -10.69 25.50
C ALA A 46 3.94 -10.17 26.92
N GLU A 47 4.97 -10.02 27.76
CA GLU A 47 4.86 -9.53 29.13
C GLU A 47 4.25 -8.12 29.24
N ARG A 48 4.40 -7.32 28.18
CA ARG A 48 3.94 -5.91 28.12
C ARG A 48 2.58 -5.77 27.45
N LEU A 49 2.12 -6.80 26.75
CA LEU A 49 0.80 -6.82 26.13
C LEU A 49 -0.28 -7.18 27.16
N PRO A 50 -1.52 -6.68 27.00
CA PRO A 50 -2.65 -7.16 27.78
C PRO A 50 -2.79 -8.69 27.62
N GLY A 51 -3.09 -9.42 28.71
CA GLY A 51 -3.00 -10.88 28.74
C GLY A 51 -3.78 -11.66 27.67
N LEU A 52 -4.84 -11.08 27.06
CA LEU A 52 -5.55 -11.71 25.92
C LEU A 52 -4.81 -11.58 24.58
N LEU A 53 -3.76 -10.77 24.50
CA LEU A 53 -2.89 -10.60 23.32
C LEU A 53 -1.52 -11.26 23.48
N ALA A 54 -1.11 -11.63 24.70
CA ALA A 54 0.14 -12.33 24.92
C ALA A 54 0.26 -13.63 24.07
N PRO A 55 -0.79 -14.48 23.95
CA PRO A 55 -0.72 -15.66 23.09
C PRO A 55 -0.55 -15.33 21.60
N ALA A 56 -0.91 -14.11 21.17
CA ALA A 56 -0.76 -13.72 19.77
C ALA A 56 0.70 -13.52 19.38
N VAL A 57 1.59 -13.22 20.34
CA VAL A 57 3.02 -13.01 20.07
C VAL A 57 3.91 -14.19 20.47
N GLU A 58 3.39 -15.13 21.24
CA GLU A 58 4.05 -16.39 21.60
C GLU A 58 3.97 -17.43 20.48
N VAL A 59 4.50 -17.06 19.31
CA VAL A 59 4.50 -17.91 18.12
C VAL A 59 5.69 -18.88 18.14
N PRO A 60 5.48 -20.17 17.81
CA PRO A 60 6.56 -21.15 17.72
C PRO A 60 7.45 -20.91 16.50
N GLY A 61 8.67 -21.44 16.53
CA GLY A 61 9.60 -21.39 15.39
C GLY A 61 10.68 -20.31 15.49
N GLN A 62 11.61 -20.31 14.53
CA GLN A 62 12.71 -19.34 14.47
C GLN A 62 12.22 -17.98 13.94
N ARG A 63 13.11 -16.99 13.94
CA ARG A 63 12.85 -15.67 13.34
C ARG A 63 12.76 -15.82 11.82
N GLU A 64 11.68 -15.31 11.24
CA GLU A 64 11.51 -15.22 9.80
C GLU A 64 12.05 -13.88 9.27
N ARG A 65 12.77 -13.92 8.14
CA ARG A 65 13.14 -12.71 7.41
C ARG A 65 12.04 -12.43 6.38
N ARG A 66 11.27 -11.37 6.60
CA ARG A 66 10.19 -10.93 5.70
C ARG A 66 10.44 -9.49 5.24
N HIS A 67 10.02 -9.20 4.01
CA HIS A 67 9.94 -7.83 3.50
C HIS A 67 8.62 -7.16 3.92
N GLY A 68 8.60 -5.83 3.88
CA GLY A 68 7.45 -4.99 4.21
C GLY A 68 6.17 -5.40 3.48
N GLU A 69 6.28 -5.62 2.17
CA GLU A 69 5.15 -6.01 1.32
C GLU A 69 4.66 -7.44 1.61
N ASP A 70 5.58 -8.39 1.85
CA ASP A 70 5.23 -9.78 2.20
C ASP A 70 4.45 -9.87 3.51
N LEU A 71 4.79 -9.01 4.48
CA LEU A 71 4.05 -8.90 5.74
C LEU A 71 2.61 -8.46 5.50
N LEU A 72 2.39 -7.46 4.62
CA LEU A 72 1.04 -7.00 4.28
C LEU A 72 0.23 -8.03 3.53
N VAL A 73 0.86 -8.77 2.61
CA VAL A 73 0.23 -9.87 1.88
C VAL A 73 -0.25 -10.95 2.87
N GLU A 74 0.58 -11.34 3.83
CA GLU A 74 0.20 -12.31 4.86
C GLU A 74 -0.98 -11.83 5.73
N ILE A 75 -0.91 -10.59 6.22
CA ILE A 75 -1.99 -10.01 7.03
C ILE A 75 -3.28 -9.94 6.21
N GLY A 76 -3.17 -9.54 4.94
CA GLY A 76 -4.28 -9.52 3.98
C GLY A 76 -4.92 -10.90 3.80
N GLN A 77 -4.10 -11.92 3.54
CA GLN A 77 -4.58 -13.30 3.37
C GLN A 77 -5.30 -13.82 4.61
N ARG A 78 -4.72 -13.63 5.80
CA ARG A 78 -5.30 -14.10 7.08
C ARG A 78 -6.59 -13.39 7.47
N LEU A 79 -6.74 -12.13 7.09
CA LEU A 79 -7.94 -11.33 7.38
C LEU A 79 -8.92 -11.28 6.21
N HIS A 80 -8.63 -12.00 5.12
CA HIS A 80 -9.38 -11.95 3.87
C HIS A 80 -9.60 -10.51 3.37
N THR A 81 -8.52 -9.73 3.35
CA THR A 81 -8.52 -8.31 2.95
C THR A 81 -7.33 -7.98 2.05
N THR A 82 -7.31 -6.78 1.46
CA THR A 82 -6.23 -6.37 0.56
C THR A 82 -4.96 -5.98 1.34
N PRO A 83 -3.78 -6.02 0.71
CA PRO A 83 -2.54 -5.56 1.33
C PRO A 83 -2.60 -4.09 1.81
N GLU A 84 -3.32 -3.23 1.10
CA GLU A 84 -3.52 -1.82 1.48
C GLU A 84 -4.38 -1.71 2.74
N ARG A 85 -5.46 -2.48 2.82
CA ARG A 85 -6.30 -2.52 4.02
C ARG A 85 -5.54 -3.13 5.19
N ALA A 86 -4.74 -4.17 4.94
CA ALA A 86 -3.82 -4.74 5.92
C ALA A 86 -2.81 -3.71 6.43
N ARG A 87 -2.29 -2.83 5.56
CA ARG A 87 -1.41 -1.72 5.94
C ARG A 87 -2.10 -0.79 6.94
N TYR A 88 -3.32 -0.37 6.63
CA TYR A 88 -4.10 0.49 7.53
C TYR A 88 -4.40 -0.18 8.87
N LEU A 89 -4.72 -1.47 8.86
CA LEU A 89 -4.93 -2.24 10.09
C LEU A 89 -3.65 -2.31 10.93
N GLY A 90 -2.51 -2.59 10.30
CA GLY A 90 -1.20 -2.57 10.94
C GLY A 90 -0.85 -1.21 11.55
N GLN A 91 -1.02 -0.14 10.78
CA GLN A 91 -0.83 1.24 11.24
C GLN A 91 -1.76 1.60 12.41
N ALA A 92 -3.04 1.20 12.36
CA ALA A 92 -4.00 1.48 13.41
C ALA A 92 -3.62 0.76 14.72
N VAL A 93 -3.26 -0.52 14.64
CA VAL A 93 -2.82 -1.30 15.80
C VAL A 93 -1.55 -0.70 16.41
N LEU A 94 -0.53 -0.42 15.60
CA LEU A 94 0.72 0.17 16.09
C LEU A 94 0.54 1.60 16.59
N GLY A 95 -0.35 2.39 15.98
CA GLY A 95 -0.68 3.73 16.42
C GLY A 95 -1.35 3.75 17.79
N VAL A 96 -2.33 2.87 18.02
CA VAL A 96 -2.97 2.71 19.34
C VAL A 96 -1.97 2.19 20.37
N LEU A 97 -1.13 1.22 20.00
CA LEU A 97 -0.06 0.74 20.89
C LEU A 97 0.95 1.84 21.22
N ARG A 98 1.27 2.74 20.29
CA ARG A 98 2.18 3.86 20.53
C ARG A 98 1.61 4.85 21.53
N GLU A 99 0.33 5.17 21.40
CA GLU A 99 -0.36 6.11 22.30
C GLU A 99 -0.45 5.55 23.73
N GLU A 100 -0.70 4.26 23.86
CA GLU A 100 -0.89 3.60 25.16
C GLU A 100 0.43 3.10 25.79
N GLN A 101 1.40 2.70 24.96
CA GLN A 101 2.67 2.08 25.35
C GLN A 101 3.80 2.46 24.36
N PRO A 102 4.30 3.71 24.41
CA PRO A 102 5.33 4.18 23.48
C PRO A 102 6.59 3.32 23.52
N ASP A 103 7.06 2.99 24.72
CA ASP A 103 8.23 2.15 24.98
C ASP A 103 8.11 0.73 24.38
N LEU A 104 6.89 0.19 24.20
CA LEU A 104 6.69 -1.12 23.56
C LEU A 104 6.91 -1.00 22.05
N VAL A 105 6.41 0.08 21.45
CA VAL A 105 6.59 0.32 20.02
C VAL A 105 8.04 0.67 19.70
N ASP A 106 8.73 1.39 20.57
CA ASP A 106 10.17 1.67 20.41
C ASP A 106 10.99 0.38 20.48
N GLN A 107 10.70 -0.51 21.43
CA GLN A 107 11.30 -1.84 21.48
C GLN A 107 11.03 -2.67 20.21
N LEU A 108 9.81 -2.64 19.67
CA LEU A 108 9.50 -3.30 18.39
C LEU A 108 10.30 -2.71 17.24
N ARG A 109 10.49 -1.39 17.22
CA ARG A 109 11.27 -0.70 16.17
C ARG A 109 12.74 -1.07 16.20
N ASP A 110 13.31 -1.26 17.38
CA ASP A 110 14.71 -1.65 17.52
C ASP A 110 14.98 -3.07 17.00
N GLN A 111 13.96 -3.93 16.98
CA GLN A 111 14.09 -5.35 16.59
C GLN A 111 13.62 -5.66 15.16
N LEU A 112 12.76 -4.83 14.58
CA LEU A 112 12.23 -4.99 13.21
C LEU A 112 13.13 -4.33 12.16
N SER A 113 13.05 -4.79 10.91
CA SER A 113 13.78 -4.16 9.80
C SER A 113 13.14 -2.82 9.42
N THR A 114 13.96 -1.88 8.91
CA THR A 114 13.49 -0.57 8.45
C THR A 114 12.40 -0.67 7.38
N ASP A 115 12.54 -1.62 6.45
CA ASP A 115 11.55 -1.91 5.39
C ASP A 115 10.15 -2.25 5.96
N LEU A 116 10.08 -3.06 7.02
CA LEU A 116 8.83 -3.37 7.72
C LEU A 116 8.26 -2.12 8.40
N LEU A 117 9.11 -1.32 9.02
CA LEU A 117 8.72 -0.11 9.73
C LEU A 117 8.21 0.97 8.78
N ASP A 118 8.81 1.12 7.61
CA ASP A 118 8.42 2.12 6.61
C ASP A 118 7.02 1.83 6.07
N VAL A 119 6.73 0.56 5.80
CA VAL A 119 5.41 0.12 5.34
C VAL A 119 4.32 0.31 6.39
N LEU A 120 4.66 0.18 7.68
CA LEU A 120 3.75 0.30 8.81
C LEU A 120 3.76 1.68 9.47
N ALA A 121 4.64 2.58 9.04
CA ALA A 121 4.66 3.95 9.52
C ALA A 121 3.38 4.64 9.06
N PRO A 122 2.74 5.47 9.91
CA PRO A 122 1.58 6.23 9.50
C PRO A 122 1.98 7.19 8.37
N ALA A 123 1.51 6.91 7.16
CA ALA A 123 1.68 7.77 6.00
C ALA A 123 0.72 8.97 6.11
N GLY A 124 0.95 9.87 7.08
CA GLY A 124 0.41 11.24 7.12
C GLY A 124 -1.12 11.46 7.16
N GLN A 125 -1.99 10.50 6.87
CA GLN A 125 -3.44 10.70 6.76
C GLN A 125 -4.25 9.82 7.73
N PRO A 126 -5.24 10.40 8.44
CA PRO A 126 -6.11 9.69 9.39
C PRO A 126 -7.22 8.88 8.70
N ALA A 127 -7.62 7.79 9.35
CA ALA A 127 -8.45 6.72 8.81
C ALA A 127 -9.90 7.05 8.42
N TRP A 128 -10.44 8.21 8.80
CA TRP A 128 -11.80 8.62 8.42
C TRP A 128 -11.87 9.31 7.06
N LEU A 129 -10.72 9.57 6.42
CA LEU A 129 -10.62 10.04 5.03
C LEU A 129 -10.50 8.89 4.00
N ALA A 130 -10.27 7.67 4.46
CA ALA A 130 -10.18 6.48 3.61
C ALA A 130 -11.59 5.95 3.28
N GLU A 131 -12.35 6.69 2.47
CA GLU A 131 -13.60 6.19 1.89
C GLU A 131 -13.30 5.06 0.88
N SER A 132 -13.29 3.83 1.37
CA SER A 132 -13.73 2.68 0.59
C SER A 132 -14.56 1.76 1.47
N THR A 133 -15.85 2.07 1.54
CA THR A 133 -16.85 1.21 2.15
C THR A 133 -17.24 0.12 1.15
N ARG A 134 -16.28 -0.78 0.86
CA ARG A 134 -16.47 -2.14 0.30
C ARG A 134 -15.09 -2.84 0.16
N PRO A 135 -14.87 -4.00 0.80
CA PRO A 135 -13.57 -4.68 0.89
C PRO A 135 -12.98 -5.18 -0.45
N ASP A 136 -13.76 -5.10 -1.53
CA ASP A 136 -13.44 -5.46 -2.91
C ASP A 136 -13.13 -4.26 -3.83
N VAL A 137 -13.27 -3.02 -3.33
CA VAL A 137 -13.14 -1.79 -4.13
C VAL A 137 -12.03 -0.89 -3.58
N PRO A 138 -10.95 -0.63 -4.32
CA PRO A 138 -9.88 0.28 -3.88
C PRO A 138 -10.40 1.70 -3.58
N THR A 139 -9.85 2.31 -2.52
CA THR A 139 -10.22 3.64 -1.99
C THR A 139 -10.07 4.73 -3.04
N ARG A 140 -11.16 5.45 -3.32
CA ARG A 140 -11.13 6.64 -4.17
C ARG A 140 -10.32 7.74 -3.48
N LEU A 141 -9.39 8.33 -4.21
CA LEU A 141 -8.63 9.50 -3.75
C LEU A 141 -9.51 10.75 -3.76
N SER A 142 -9.28 11.64 -2.79
CA SER A 142 -9.89 12.96 -2.77
C SER A 142 -9.35 13.84 -3.92
N ASP A 143 -10.07 14.90 -4.29
CA ASP A 143 -9.58 15.85 -5.30
C ASP A 143 -8.23 16.48 -4.91
N ALA A 144 -8.02 16.73 -3.62
CA ALA A 144 -6.77 17.26 -3.10
C ALA A 144 -5.60 16.26 -3.24
N ASP A 145 -5.86 14.98 -2.99
CA ASP A 145 -4.87 13.91 -3.12
C ASP A 145 -4.52 13.65 -4.59
N VAL A 146 -5.52 13.63 -5.48
CA VAL A 146 -5.29 13.52 -6.92
C VAL A 146 -4.48 14.70 -7.43
N ALA A 147 -4.83 15.93 -7.02
CA ALA A 147 -4.05 17.11 -7.39
C ALA A 147 -2.61 17.05 -6.86
N ALA A 148 -2.40 16.54 -5.63
CA ALA A 148 -1.06 16.34 -5.07
C ALA A 148 -0.26 15.27 -5.81
N ALA A 149 -0.90 14.17 -6.19
CA ALA A 149 -0.29 13.12 -7.01
C ALA A 149 0.09 13.64 -8.40
N LEU A 150 -0.82 14.33 -9.09
CA LEU A 150 -0.58 14.88 -10.43
C LEU A 150 0.61 15.86 -10.46
N ARG A 151 0.82 16.66 -9.40
CA ARG A 151 2.00 17.53 -9.29
C ARG A 151 3.33 16.78 -9.27
N ARG A 152 3.33 15.49 -8.90
CA ARG A 152 4.53 14.63 -8.84
C ARG A 152 4.71 13.77 -10.10
N LEU A 153 3.69 13.72 -10.94
CA LEU A 153 3.64 12.88 -12.14
C LEU A 153 3.97 13.70 -13.39
N THR A 154 4.69 13.11 -14.34
CA THR A 154 5.22 13.82 -15.51
C THR A 154 4.22 13.80 -16.66
N GLY A 155 3.60 14.95 -16.96
CA GLY A 155 2.70 15.08 -18.12
C GLY A 155 1.35 14.36 -17.94
N TRP A 156 1.00 14.01 -16.70
CA TRP A 156 -0.32 13.50 -16.35
C TRP A 156 -1.28 14.66 -16.08
N THR A 157 -2.53 14.48 -16.48
CA THR A 157 -3.64 15.42 -16.26
C THR A 157 -4.89 14.64 -15.89
N GLY A 158 -5.87 15.27 -15.26
CA GLY A 158 -7.14 14.62 -14.91
C GLY A 158 -7.69 15.08 -13.57
N ASP A 159 -8.61 14.28 -13.03
CA ASP A 159 -9.32 14.53 -11.77
C ASP A 159 -9.62 13.20 -11.05
N ARG A 160 -10.46 13.24 -10.02
CA ARG A 160 -10.88 12.06 -9.26
C ARG A 160 -11.58 10.96 -10.07
N SER A 161 -11.98 11.23 -11.31
CA SER A 161 -12.66 10.26 -12.17
C SER A 161 -11.68 9.42 -12.99
N ALA A 162 -10.64 10.07 -13.53
CA ALA A 162 -9.56 9.43 -14.27
C ALA A 162 -8.35 10.36 -14.38
N ILE A 163 -7.16 9.76 -14.46
CA ILE A 163 -5.93 10.45 -14.85
C ILE A 163 -5.47 9.94 -16.21
N SER A 164 -4.89 10.82 -17.03
CA SER A 164 -4.42 10.49 -18.35
C SER A 164 -3.09 11.16 -18.70
N ARG A 165 -2.31 10.48 -19.53
CA ARG A 165 -1.06 10.98 -20.10
C ARG A 165 -0.99 10.63 -21.57
N THR A 166 -0.64 11.62 -22.39
CA THR A 166 -0.34 11.43 -23.82
C THR A 166 1.16 11.43 -24.02
N VAL A 167 1.66 10.42 -24.74
CA VAL A 167 3.06 10.28 -25.11
C VAL A 167 3.16 10.29 -26.64
N SER A 168 3.97 11.20 -27.17
CA SER A 168 4.25 11.29 -28.61
C SER A 168 5.62 10.69 -28.91
N LEU A 169 5.65 9.67 -29.76
CA LEU A 169 6.85 8.98 -30.20
C LEU A 169 6.64 8.47 -31.64
N PRO A 170 7.72 8.21 -32.40
CA PRO A 170 7.66 7.47 -33.65
C PRO A 170 6.96 6.10 -33.50
N ASP A 171 6.23 5.67 -34.53
CA ASP A 171 5.38 4.47 -34.49
C ASP A 171 6.16 3.17 -34.16
N ASP A 172 7.42 3.08 -34.59
CA ASP A 172 8.34 1.98 -34.29
C ASP A 172 8.68 1.90 -32.79
N ARG A 173 8.62 3.02 -32.07
CA ARG A 173 8.87 3.10 -30.63
C ARG A 173 7.59 2.99 -29.79
N LEU A 174 6.42 3.31 -30.36
CA LEU A 174 5.14 3.20 -29.65
C LEU A 174 4.78 1.75 -29.32
N THR A 175 4.93 0.83 -30.26
CA THR A 175 4.54 -0.58 -30.03
C THR A 175 5.32 -1.24 -28.89
N PRO A 176 6.67 -1.14 -28.82
CA PRO A 176 7.44 -1.64 -27.68
C PRO A 176 7.09 -0.97 -26.35
N LEU A 177 6.84 0.35 -26.35
CA LEU A 177 6.43 1.10 -25.17
C LEU A 177 5.12 0.52 -24.61
N VAL A 178 4.09 0.42 -25.44
CA VAL A 178 2.79 -0.03 -24.95
C VAL A 178 2.83 -1.49 -24.51
N ASN A 179 3.53 -2.37 -25.23
CA ASN A 179 3.68 -3.77 -24.80
C ASN A 179 4.37 -3.87 -23.42
N ARG A 180 5.32 -2.97 -23.12
CA ARG A 180 5.97 -2.93 -21.81
C ARG A 180 5.04 -2.39 -20.72
N VAL A 181 4.28 -1.35 -21.01
CA VAL A 181 3.27 -0.80 -20.08
C VAL A 181 2.17 -1.82 -19.78
N GLN A 182 1.64 -2.51 -20.79
CA GLN A 182 0.63 -3.56 -20.63
C GLN A 182 1.15 -4.73 -19.77
N ARG A 183 2.41 -5.14 -19.95
CA ARG A 183 3.01 -6.19 -19.09
C ARG A 183 3.14 -5.77 -17.63
N VAL A 184 3.45 -4.51 -17.36
CA VAL A 184 3.52 -3.97 -16.00
C VAL A 184 2.11 -3.93 -15.39
N ALA A 185 1.14 -3.35 -16.10
CA ALA A 185 -0.24 -3.23 -15.63
C ALA A 185 -0.88 -4.61 -15.35
N ALA A 186 -0.64 -5.61 -16.22
CA ALA A 186 -1.20 -6.95 -16.08
C ALA A 186 -0.60 -7.74 -14.90
N ARG A 187 0.67 -7.50 -14.55
CA ARG A 187 1.34 -8.24 -13.45
C ARG A 187 1.05 -7.65 -12.07
N GLU A 188 0.91 -6.34 -12.00
CA GLU A 188 0.97 -5.62 -10.72
C GLU A 188 -0.36 -4.93 -10.36
N PHE A 189 -1.25 -4.65 -11.33
CA PHE A 189 -2.38 -3.72 -11.13
C PHE A 189 -3.68 -4.11 -11.85
N ASN A 190 -3.96 -5.41 -12.03
CA ASN A 190 -5.27 -5.95 -12.44
C ASN A 190 -6.03 -5.16 -13.55
N ASP A 191 -5.31 -4.80 -14.63
CA ASP A 191 -5.83 -4.15 -15.87
C ASP A 191 -6.53 -2.79 -15.70
N HIS A 192 -6.03 -1.93 -14.79
CA HIS A 192 -6.56 -0.57 -14.57
C HIS A 192 -6.20 0.46 -15.68
N ALA A 193 -5.52 0.04 -16.75
CA ALA A 193 -5.02 0.94 -17.79
C ALA A 193 -5.77 0.80 -19.12
N HIS A 194 -6.48 1.84 -19.51
CA HIS A 194 -6.97 1.96 -20.88
C HIS A 194 -5.90 2.61 -21.76
N VAL A 195 -5.66 2.02 -22.94
CA VAL A 195 -4.68 2.52 -23.90
C VAL A 195 -5.34 2.83 -25.22
N GLU A 196 -5.28 4.10 -25.62
CA GLU A 196 -5.73 4.58 -26.91
C GLU A 196 -4.52 4.96 -27.76
N ARG A 197 -4.51 4.56 -29.03
CA ARG A 197 -3.37 4.77 -29.93
C ARG A 197 -3.83 5.48 -31.19
N GLY A 198 -3.01 6.41 -31.65
CA GLY A 198 -3.09 7.00 -32.99
C GLY A 198 -1.71 7.04 -33.64
N ARG A 199 -1.62 7.65 -34.83
CA ARG A 199 -0.32 7.81 -35.51
C ARG A 199 0.58 8.76 -34.72
N GLY A 200 1.74 8.29 -34.33
CA GLY A 200 2.73 9.08 -33.60
C GLY A 200 2.38 9.40 -32.14
N TRP A 201 1.32 8.80 -31.57
CA TRP A 201 0.96 9.01 -30.17
C TRP A 201 0.24 7.82 -29.52
N VAL A 202 0.37 7.77 -28.19
CA VAL A 202 -0.42 6.90 -27.32
C VAL A 202 -0.93 7.68 -26.12
N ARG A 203 -2.19 7.48 -25.75
CA ARG A 203 -2.79 8.00 -24.52
C ARG A 203 -3.04 6.85 -23.56
N PHE A 204 -2.51 6.98 -22.35
CA PHE A 204 -2.81 6.12 -21.22
C PHE A 204 -3.87 6.81 -20.37
N THR A 205 -4.95 6.11 -20.03
CA THR A 205 -5.98 6.57 -19.10
C THR A 205 -6.13 5.56 -17.98
N LEU A 206 -5.99 5.98 -16.73
CA LEU A 206 -6.05 5.13 -15.55
C LEU A 206 -7.27 5.49 -14.69
N SER A 207 -8.01 4.46 -14.31
CA SER A 207 -9.06 4.55 -13.30
C SER A 207 -9.41 3.16 -12.81
N THR A 208 -9.59 3.02 -11.51
CA THR A 208 -10.09 1.80 -10.90
C THR A 208 -11.62 1.80 -11.01
N GLN A 209 -12.19 0.78 -11.68
CA GLN A 209 -13.64 0.60 -11.86
C GLN A 209 -14.41 1.69 -12.62
N ARG A 210 -13.78 2.39 -13.59
CA ARG A 210 -14.40 3.43 -14.44
C ARG A 210 -15.06 4.55 -13.61
N GLY A 211 -14.28 5.58 -13.31
CA GLY A 211 -14.79 6.82 -12.69
C GLY A 211 -14.32 7.04 -11.26
N ALA A 212 -13.31 6.32 -10.79
CA ALA A 212 -12.60 6.62 -9.56
C ALA A 212 -11.09 6.44 -9.77
N VAL A 213 -10.32 7.46 -9.41
CA VAL A 213 -8.88 7.35 -9.27
C VAL A 213 -8.58 6.89 -7.85
N THR A 214 -7.77 5.85 -7.74
CA THR A 214 -7.37 5.23 -6.48
C THR A 214 -5.85 5.20 -6.35
N ALA A 215 -5.33 4.78 -5.20
CA ALA A 215 -3.88 4.68 -5.01
C ALA A 215 -3.17 3.75 -6.03
N PRO A 216 -3.74 2.58 -6.39
CA PRO A 216 -3.26 1.78 -7.53
C PRO A 216 -3.08 2.54 -8.84
N ASP A 217 -4.01 3.42 -9.21
CA ASP A 217 -3.92 4.20 -10.46
C ASP A 217 -2.73 5.16 -10.43
N VAL A 218 -2.49 5.83 -9.30
CA VAL A 218 -1.34 6.73 -9.12
C VAL A 218 -0.01 5.96 -9.11
N ALA A 219 0.03 4.79 -8.48
CA ALA A 219 1.22 3.93 -8.47
C ALA A 219 1.56 3.45 -9.89
N LEU A 220 0.56 3.03 -10.66
CA LEU A 220 0.72 2.64 -12.05
C LEU A 220 1.17 3.82 -12.93
N ALA A 221 0.64 5.04 -12.70
CA ALA A 221 1.09 6.25 -13.38
C ALA A 221 2.58 6.53 -13.17
N ALA A 222 3.05 6.43 -11.92
CA ALA A 222 4.46 6.61 -11.59
C ALA A 222 5.35 5.55 -12.24
N ARG A 223 4.86 4.31 -12.36
CA ARG A 223 5.58 3.24 -13.05
C ARG A 223 5.62 3.46 -14.57
N ILE A 224 4.53 3.94 -15.17
CA ILE A 224 4.51 4.34 -16.59
C ILE A 224 5.51 5.47 -16.83
N ASP A 225 5.65 6.43 -15.90
CA ASP A 225 6.66 7.49 -16.01
C ASP A 225 8.08 6.94 -16.10
N GLN A 226 8.42 5.95 -15.28
CA GLN A 226 9.72 5.27 -15.33
C GLN A 226 9.95 4.57 -16.68
N VAL A 227 8.92 3.87 -17.18
CA VAL A 227 9.00 3.19 -18.49
C VAL A 227 9.21 4.22 -19.59
N VAL A 228 8.37 5.27 -19.67
CA VAL A 228 8.44 6.31 -20.70
C VAL A 228 9.78 7.04 -20.67
N SER A 229 10.30 7.36 -19.48
CA SER A 229 11.62 8.01 -19.33
C SER A 229 12.76 7.14 -19.90
N GLY A 230 12.65 5.82 -19.75
CA GLY A 230 13.57 4.86 -20.37
C GLY A 230 13.51 4.84 -21.90
N PHE A 231 12.36 5.14 -22.51
CA PHE A 231 12.22 5.27 -23.98
C PHE A 231 12.62 6.66 -24.50
N GLY A 232 12.43 7.72 -23.69
CA GLY A 232 12.82 9.09 -24.02
C GLY A 232 14.33 9.33 -24.01
N SER A 233 15.08 8.58 -23.19
CA SER A 233 16.54 8.71 -23.06
C SER A 233 17.34 8.07 -24.21
N GLY A 234 16.67 7.43 -25.18
CA GLY A 234 17.28 6.73 -26.32
C GLY A 234 17.29 7.50 -27.65
N GLY A 235 17.30 8.83 -27.64
CA GLY A 235 17.19 9.66 -28.84
C GLY A 235 18.32 10.68 -29.00
N ARG A 236 19.50 10.24 -29.45
CA ARG A 236 20.37 11.10 -30.25
C ARG A 236 19.98 10.86 -31.71
N PRO A 237 19.42 11.83 -32.45
CA PRO A 237 19.44 11.78 -33.90
C PRO A 237 20.91 11.91 -34.29
N GLY A 238 21.48 10.87 -34.89
CA GLY A 238 22.74 11.02 -35.62
C GLY A 238 22.52 12.07 -36.71
N PRO A 239 23.43 13.04 -36.90
CA PRO A 239 23.28 14.00 -37.98
C PRO A 239 23.35 13.22 -39.30
N ALA A 240 22.34 13.41 -40.15
CA ALA A 240 22.38 12.96 -41.52
C ALA A 240 23.54 13.66 -42.23
N ARG A 241 24.49 12.87 -42.72
CA ARG A 241 25.33 13.16 -43.88
C ARG A 241 25.56 11.88 -44.64
#